data_AF-A0A9P1NHD3-F1
#
_entry.id   AF-A0A9P1NHD3-F1
#
_cell.length_a   1.000
_cell.length_b   1.000
_cell.length_c   1.000
_cell.angle_alpha   90.00
_cell.angle_beta   90.00
_cell.angle_gamma   90.00
#
_symmetry.space_group_name_H-M   'P 1'
#
loop_
_entity.id
_entity.type
_entity.pdbx_description
1 polymer ?
#
loop_
_entity_poly.entity_id
_entity_poly.type
_entity_poly.pdbx_seq_one_letter_code
_entity_poly.pdbx_strand_id
1 'polypeptide(L)'
;MSTLLWLLSFVLHGVLLYAVIILYTRFSALKETERQQKKILEETENTLAAFLLELKEENERLEDTKSRADQDPGAEDARPRPEPQKEPDIPDHMEKLISATERAESEENSGAPSFEERVSELYEQGLTPAEIARRMKSGKTEIELFLKFRGKAVKDS
;
A
#
# COMPACT_ATOMS: atom_id res chain seq x y z
N MET A 1 -40.92 -39.44 -40.90
CA MET A 1 -39.50 -39.41 -40.49
C MET A 1 -38.95 -37.98 -40.41
N SER A 2 -39.12 -37.14 -41.44
CA SER A 2 -38.55 -35.78 -41.51
C SER A 2 -39.13 -34.77 -40.50
N THR A 3 -40.39 -34.95 -40.08
CA THR A 3 -41.06 -34.08 -39.09
C THR A 3 -40.43 -34.17 -37.71
N LEU A 4 -39.91 -35.33 -37.32
CA LEU A 4 -39.20 -35.52 -36.05
C LEU A 4 -37.88 -34.74 -36.03
N LEU A 5 -37.16 -34.69 -37.16
CA LEU A 5 -35.93 -33.91 -37.28
C LEU A 5 -36.20 -32.39 -37.22
N TRP A 6 -37.31 -31.93 -37.79
CA TRP A 6 -37.75 -30.54 -37.69
C TRP A 6 -38.11 -30.16 -36.24
N LEU A 7 -38.84 -31.03 -35.54
CA LEU A 7 -39.23 -30.80 -34.15
C LEU A 7 -38.00 -30.79 -33.23
N LEU A 8 -37.06 -31.72 -33.45
CA LEU A 8 -35.79 -31.76 -32.72
C LEU A 8 -34.96 -30.49 -32.95
N SER A 9 -34.88 -30.02 -34.20
CA SER A 9 -34.22 -28.76 -34.54
C SER A 9 -34.87 -27.58 -33.82
N PHE A 10 -36.21 -27.48 -33.84
CA PHE A 10 -36.93 -26.40 -33.16
C PHE A 10 -36.68 -26.38 -31.65
N VAL A 11 -36.70 -27.54 -30.99
CA VAL A 11 -36.35 -27.65 -29.57
C VAL A 11 -34.92 -27.21 -29.31
N LEU A 12 -33.97 -27.63 -30.16
CA LEU A 12 -32.55 -27.27 -30.02
C LEU A 12 -32.33 -25.76 -30.15
N HIS A 13 -33.02 -25.08 -31.06
CA HIS A 13 -32.98 -23.62 -31.17
C HIS A 13 -33.54 -22.94 -29.92
N GLY A 14 -34.61 -23.48 -29.33
CA GLY A 14 -35.16 -23.00 -28.06
C GLY A 14 -34.15 -23.08 -26.91
N VAL A 15 -33.43 -24.21 -26.82
CA VAL A 15 -32.34 -24.38 -25.84
C VAL A 15 -31.20 -23.40 -26.09
N LEU A 16 -30.84 -23.15 -27.35
CA LEU A 16 -29.80 -22.20 -27.72
C LEU A 16 -30.17 -20.76 -27.30
N LEU A 17 -31.40 -20.34 -27.59
CA LEU A 17 -31.93 -19.05 -27.17
C LEU A 17 -31.93 -18.91 -25.64
N TYR A 18 -32.36 -19.96 -24.94
CA TYR A 18 -32.34 -19.99 -23.48
C TYR A 18 -30.93 -19.83 -22.93
N ALA A 19 -29.95 -20.53 -23.51
CA ALA A 19 -28.54 -20.40 -23.15
C ALA A 19 -28.00 -18.98 -23.38
N VAL A 20 -28.37 -18.33 -24.50
CA VAL A 20 -28.02 -16.94 -24.78
C VAL A 20 -28.58 -15.98 -23.73
N ILE A 21 -29.83 -16.17 -23.30
CA ILE A 21 -30.46 -15.34 -22.25
C ILE A 21 -29.72 -15.50 -20.92
N ILE A 22 -29.38 -16.73 -20.51
CA ILE A 22 -28.59 -16.98 -19.29
C ILE A 22 -27.21 -16.31 -19.39
N LEU A 23 -26.54 -16.45 -20.53
CA LEU A 23 -25.22 -15.86 -20.72
C LEU A 23 -25.29 -14.33 -20.65
N TYR A 24 -26.28 -13.72 -21.30
CA TYR A 24 -26.48 -12.27 -21.29
C TYR A 24 -26.77 -11.73 -19.88
N THR A 25 -27.61 -12.42 -19.10
CA THR A 25 -27.94 -12.00 -17.74
C THR A 25 -26.73 -12.10 -16.80
N ARG A 26 -26.00 -13.21 -16.84
CA ARG A 26 -24.76 -13.39 -16.07
C ARG A 26 -23.68 -12.38 -16.46
N PHE A 27 -23.49 -12.18 -17.76
CA PHE A 27 -22.51 -11.23 -18.28
C PHE A 27 -22.83 -9.78 -17.89
N SER A 28 -24.11 -9.40 -17.98
CA SER A 28 -24.56 -8.06 -17.61
C SER A 28 -24.42 -7.81 -16.10
N ALA A 29 -24.74 -8.80 -15.26
CA ALA A 29 -24.56 -8.70 -13.82
C ALA A 29 -23.08 -8.49 -13.43
N LEU A 30 -22.16 -9.27 -14.03
CA LEU A 30 -20.72 -9.12 -13.78
C LEU A 30 -20.21 -7.72 -14.15
N LYS A 31 -20.62 -7.22 -15.32
CA LYS A 31 -20.23 -5.88 -15.81
C LYS A 31 -20.77 -4.76 -14.94
N GLU A 32 -21.98 -4.91 -14.41
CA GLU A 32 -22.58 -3.93 -13.49
C GLU A 32 -21.87 -3.93 -12.15
N THR A 33 -21.55 -5.11 -11.60
CA THR A 33 -20.78 -5.23 -10.34
C THR A 33 -19.39 -4.61 -10.46
N GLU A 34 -18.67 -4.82 -11.57
CA GLU A 34 -17.35 -4.20 -11.79
C GLU A 34 -17.44 -2.66 -11.78
N ARG A 35 -18.48 -2.10 -12.40
CA ARG A 35 -18.72 -0.65 -12.39
C ARG A 35 -19.06 -0.13 -11.00
N GLN A 36 -19.88 -0.84 -10.25
CA GLN A 36 -20.21 -0.48 -8.87
C GLN A 36 -18.96 -0.53 -7.98
N GLN A 37 -18.11 -1.55 -8.12
CA GLN A 37 -16.84 -1.64 -7.39
C GLN A 37 -15.92 -0.45 -7.69
N LYS A 38 -15.75 -0.08 -8.96
CA LYS A 38 -14.97 1.10 -9.35
C LYS A 38 -15.51 2.39 -8.73
N LYS A 39 -16.84 2.56 -8.73
CA LYS A 39 -17.47 3.74 -8.12
C LYS A 39 -17.26 3.78 -6.60
N ILE A 40 -17.43 2.64 -5.92
CA ILE A 40 -17.21 2.54 -4.47
C ILE A 40 -15.75 2.81 -4.13
N LEU A 41 -14.79 2.34 -4.94
CA LEU A 41 -13.37 2.62 -4.75
C LEU A 41 -13.07 4.12 -4.84
N GLU A 42 -13.56 4.78 -5.90
CA GLU A 42 -13.39 6.23 -6.07
C GLU A 42 -14.02 7.03 -4.91
N GLU A 43 -15.23 6.66 -4.49
CA GLU A 43 -15.88 7.26 -3.32
C GLU A 43 -15.06 7.03 -2.05
N THR A 44 -14.51 5.82 -1.86
CA THR A 44 -13.67 5.47 -0.71
C THR A 44 -12.38 6.28 -0.71
N GLU A 45 -11.67 6.36 -1.84
CA GLU A 45 -10.45 7.17 -2.00
C GLU A 45 -10.71 8.64 -1.67
N ASN A 46 -11.81 9.20 -2.16
CA ASN A 46 -12.17 10.59 -1.87
C ASN A 46 -12.51 10.81 -0.38
N THR A 47 -13.22 9.86 0.26
CA THR A 47 -13.48 9.94 1.71
C THR A 47 -12.21 9.80 2.53
N LEU A 48 -11.29 8.91 2.15
CA LEU A 48 -10.01 8.73 2.82
C LEU A 48 -9.14 9.99 2.67
N ALA A 49 -9.11 10.60 1.49
CA ALA A 49 -8.41 11.86 1.27
C ALA A 49 -8.97 12.99 2.15
N ALA A 50 -10.29 13.08 2.30
CA ALA A 50 -10.92 14.03 3.20
C ALA A 50 -10.55 13.78 4.66
N PHE A 51 -10.59 12.52 5.13
CA PHE A 51 -10.18 12.16 6.48
C PHE A 51 -8.70 12.46 6.75
N LEU A 52 -7.80 12.17 5.79
CA LEU A 52 -6.38 12.48 5.94
C LEU A 52 -6.11 13.99 6.02
N LEU A 53 -6.86 14.77 5.25
CA LEU A 53 -6.78 16.22 5.30
C LEU A 53 -7.26 16.76 6.65
N GLU A 54 -8.37 16.24 7.16
CA GLU A 54 -8.90 16.59 8.49
C GLU A 54 -7.91 16.24 9.60
N LEU A 55 -7.32 15.04 9.58
CA LEU A 55 -6.29 14.64 10.55
C LEU A 55 -5.04 15.52 10.48
N LYS A 56 -4.63 15.91 9.28
CA LYS A 56 -3.51 16.82 9.09
C LYS A 56 -3.81 18.21 9.67
N GLU A 57 -4.99 18.75 9.37
CA GLU A 57 -5.43 20.05 9.88
C GLU A 57 -5.56 20.03 11.41
N GLU A 58 -6.04 18.93 11.99
CA GLU A 58 -6.11 18.76 13.44
C GLU A 58 -4.70 18.73 14.07
N ASN A 59 -3.74 18.03 13.48
CA ASN A 59 -2.35 18.05 13.94
C ASN A 59 -1.75 19.46 13.90
N GLU A 60 -1.95 20.21 12.80
CA GLU A 60 -1.47 21.60 12.67
C GLU A 60 -2.13 22.52 13.73
N ARG A 61 -3.42 22.32 14.01
CA ARG A 61 -4.15 23.07 15.05
C ARG A 61 -3.59 22.81 16.45
N LEU A 62 -3.25 21.56 16.76
CA LEU A 62 -2.64 21.17 18.03
C LEU A 62 -1.24 21.78 18.19
N GLU A 63 -0.46 21.83 17.13
CA GLU A 63 0.85 22.49 17.12
C GLU A 63 0.74 24.01 17.35
N ASP A 64 -0.24 24.69 16.74
CA ASP A 64 -0.49 26.13 16.95
C ASP A 64 -0.93 26.44 18.39
N THR A 65 -1.82 25.62 18.96
CA THR A 65 -2.26 25.82 20.36
C THR A 65 -1.12 25.59 21.35
N LYS A 66 -0.24 24.61 21.10
CA LYS A 66 0.95 24.37 21.91
C LYS A 66 1.96 25.53 21.80
N SER A 67 2.18 26.05 20.58
CA SER A 67 3.08 27.18 20.31
C SER A 67 2.60 28.49 20.95
N ARG A 68 1.30 28.67 21.15
CA ARG A 68 0.71 29.81 21.89
C ARG A 68 0.75 29.63 23.41
N ALA A 69 0.72 28.40 23.92
CA ALA A 69 0.84 28.10 25.34
C ALA A 69 2.27 28.32 25.88
N ASP A 70 3.30 28.22 25.03
CA ASP A 70 4.70 28.52 25.39
C ASP A 70 5.04 30.04 25.37
N GLN A 71 4.08 30.93 25.07
CA GLN A 71 4.29 32.38 24.96
C GLN A 71 3.77 33.22 26.14
N ASP A 72 3.52 32.62 27.31
CA ASP A 72 3.32 33.37 28.57
C ASP A 72 4.59 33.33 29.45
N PRO A 73 5.46 34.36 29.40
CA PRO A 73 6.68 34.40 30.19
C PRO A 73 6.36 34.94 31.59
N GLY A 74 5.91 34.07 32.49
CA GLY A 74 5.35 34.59 33.74
C GLY A 74 5.18 33.66 34.92
N ALA A 75 5.96 32.58 35.10
CA ALA A 75 6.39 32.06 36.41
C ALA A 75 7.09 30.69 36.29
N GLU A 76 8.10 30.52 37.15
CA GLU A 76 8.75 29.27 37.57
C GLU A 76 9.87 28.69 36.68
N ASP A 77 11.04 29.28 36.92
CA ASP A 77 12.32 28.59 37.11
C ASP A 77 12.16 27.25 37.87
N ALA A 78 13.02 26.27 37.50
CA ALA A 78 13.11 24.89 37.97
C ALA A 78 12.09 23.85 37.43
N ARG A 79 12.23 23.47 36.14
CA ARG A 79 11.87 22.11 35.70
C ARG A 79 13.06 21.45 34.98
N PRO A 80 13.40 20.19 35.30
CA PRO A 80 14.50 19.49 34.66
C PRO A 80 14.20 19.33 33.17
N ARG A 81 15.24 19.57 32.35
CA ARG A 81 15.25 19.33 30.90
C ARG A 81 14.56 17.98 30.62
N PRO A 82 13.52 17.90 29.77
CA PRO A 82 12.92 16.62 29.44
C PRO A 82 14.01 15.75 28.82
N GLU A 83 14.35 14.65 29.48
CA GLU A 83 15.09 13.57 28.84
C GLU A 83 14.36 13.17 27.55
N PRO A 84 15.06 12.68 26.51
CA PRO A 84 14.43 12.19 25.30
C PRO A 84 13.40 11.13 25.70
N GLN A 85 12.13 11.53 25.69
CA GLN A 85 11.03 10.64 26.01
C GLN A 85 11.05 9.53 24.96
N LYS A 86 11.03 8.30 25.47
CA LYS A 86 10.97 7.06 24.69
C LYS A 86 9.94 7.18 23.57
N GLU A 87 10.21 6.45 22.49
CA GLU A 87 9.30 6.20 21.37
C GLU A 87 7.84 6.19 21.84
N PRO A 88 6.92 6.87 21.14
CA PRO A 88 5.53 6.92 21.54
C PRO A 88 5.03 5.49 21.71
N ASP A 89 4.54 5.18 22.92
CA ASP A 89 4.02 3.86 23.28
C ASP A 89 2.81 3.60 22.38
N ILE A 90 3.03 2.87 21.29
CA ILE A 90 2.00 2.52 20.32
C ILE A 90 0.99 1.65 21.08
N PRO A 91 -0.29 2.04 21.20
CA PRO A 91 -1.27 1.21 21.89
C PRO A 91 -1.32 -0.20 21.30
N ASP A 92 -1.40 -1.24 22.13
CA ASP A 92 -1.39 -2.67 21.72
C ASP A 92 -2.30 -2.98 20.52
N HIS A 93 -3.44 -2.28 20.42
CA HIS A 93 -4.37 -2.42 19.30
C HIS A 93 -3.78 -1.94 17.98
N MET A 94 -3.05 -0.82 17.97
CA MET A 94 -2.41 -0.26 16.79
C MET A 94 -1.26 -1.17 16.32
N GLU A 95 -0.45 -1.67 17.25
CA GLU A 95 0.63 -2.62 16.95
C GLU A 95 0.06 -3.90 16.30
N LYS A 96 -1.06 -4.39 16.83
CA LYS A 96 -1.74 -5.55 16.26
C LYS A 96 -2.28 -5.30 14.85
N LEU A 97 -2.83 -4.12 14.58
CA LEU A 97 -3.30 -3.75 13.24
C LEU A 97 -2.14 -3.62 12.26
N ILE A 98 -1.05 -2.96 12.66
CA ILE A 98 0.17 -2.81 11.83
C ILE A 98 0.72 -4.19 11.47
N SER A 99 0.90 -5.08 12.45
CA SER A 99 1.46 -6.42 12.17
C SER A 99 0.50 -7.32 11.38
N ALA A 100 -0.82 -7.06 11.41
CA ALA A 100 -1.79 -7.77 10.60
C ALA A 100 -1.74 -7.31 9.14
N THR A 101 -1.61 -5.99 8.92
CA THR A 101 -1.43 -5.38 7.60
C THR A 101 -0.12 -5.83 6.97
N GLU A 102 1.00 -5.79 7.72
CA GLU A 102 2.31 -6.26 7.23
C GLU A 102 2.29 -7.74 6.84
N ARG A 103 1.54 -8.60 7.57
CA ARG A 103 1.35 -10.01 7.21
C ARG A 103 0.55 -10.17 5.92
N ALA A 104 -0.50 -9.39 5.72
CA ALA A 104 -1.29 -9.44 4.50
C ALA A 104 -0.47 -8.98 3.27
N GLU A 105 0.33 -7.92 3.42
CA GLU A 105 1.21 -7.41 2.36
C GLU A 105 2.35 -8.37 2.04
N SER A 106 2.90 -9.07 3.04
CA SER A 106 3.95 -10.07 2.83
C SER A 106 3.42 -11.34 2.18
N GLU A 107 2.18 -11.77 2.47
CA GLU A 107 1.55 -12.88 1.75
C GLU A 107 1.30 -12.56 0.26
N GLU A 108 0.93 -11.31 -0.06
CA GLU A 108 0.73 -10.86 -1.44
C GLU A 108 2.05 -10.64 -2.22
N ASN A 109 3.16 -10.39 -1.51
CA ASN A 109 4.48 -10.10 -2.08
C ASN A 109 5.52 -11.25 -1.93
N SER A 110 5.06 -12.47 -1.59
CA SER A 110 5.82 -13.70 -1.28
C SER A 110 6.75 -14.27 -2.37
N GLY A 111 7.31 -13.45 -3.26
CA GLY A 111 8.21 -13.94 -4.31
C GLY A 111 9.28 -12.95 -4.79
N ALA A 112 9.22 -11.69 -4.38
CA ALA A 112 10.22 -10.70 -4.79
C ALA A 112 11.04 -10.24 -3.57
N PRO A 113 12.37 -10.48 -3.53
CA PRO A 113 13.19 -9.90 -2.49
C PRO A 113 13.05 -8.38 -2.54
N SER A 114 12.91 -7.77 -1.37
CA SER A 114 12.75 -6.32 -1.22
C SER A 114 13.92 -5.59 -1.89
N PHE A 115 13.72 -4.33 -2.23
CA PHE A 115 14.79 -3.51 -2.82
C PHE A 115 16.06 -3.53 -1.95
N GLU A 116 15.90 -3.41 -0.63
CA GLU A 116 17.00 -3.44 0.34
C GLU A 116 17.78 -4.76 0.36
N GLU A 117 17.04 -5.86 0.27
CA GLU A 117 17.57 -7.21 0.28
C GLU A 117 18.38 -7.48 -0.99
N ARG A 118 17.86 -7.04 -2.16
CA ARG A 118 18.60 -7.09 -3.44
C ARG A 118 19.88 -6.25 -3.41
N VAL A 119 19.85 -5.04 -2.87
CA VAL A 119 21.05 -4.21 -2.75
C VAL A 119 22.09 -4.88 -1.85
N SER A 120 21.65 -5.44 -0.72
CA SER A 120 22.52 -6.11 0.25
C SER A 120 23.14 -7.38 -0.32
N GLU A 121 22.36 -8.20 -1.02
CA GLU A 121 22.81 -9.44 -1.65
C GLU A 121 23.84 -9.17 -2.76
N LEU A 122 23.57 -8.20 -3.64
CA LEU A 122 24.48 -7.82 -4.71
C LEU A 122 25.81 -7.26 -4.16
N TYR A 123 25.76 -6.54 -3.03
CA TYR A 123 26.97 -6.05 -2.37
C TYR A 123 27.77 -7.20 -1.72
N GLU A 124 27.08 -8.19 -1.12
CA GLU A 124 27.73 -9.39 -0.57
C GLU A 124 28.33 -10.29 -1.65
N GLN A 125 27.76 -10.29 -2.86
CA GLN A 125 28.36 -10.91 -4.06
C GLN A 125 29.61 -10.15 -4.56
N GLY A 126 29.99 -9.04 -3.92
CA GLY A 126 31.20 -8.28 -4.22
C GLY A 126 31.07 -7.30 -5.38
N LEU A 127 29.84 -6.98 -5.83
CA LEU A 127 29.63 -5.99 -6.88
C LEU A 127 29.91 -4.57 -6.35
N THR A 128 30.38 -3.71 -7.24
CA THR A 128 30.63 -2.30 -6.90
C THR A 128 29.31 -1.54 -6.76
N PRO A 129 29.24 -0.47 -5.93
CA PRO A 129 28.05 0.37 -5.80
C PRO A 129 27.53 0.91 -7.14
N ALA A 130 28.42 1.16 -8.11
CA ALA A 130 28.07 1.61 -9.45
C ALA A 130 27.37 0.53 -10.30
N GLU A 131 27.76 -0.73 -10.15
CA GLU A 131 27.13 -1.86 -10.85
C GLU A 131 25.77 -2.20 -10.24
N ILE A 132 25.67 -2.13 -8.91
CA ILE A 132 24.41 -2.29 -8.18
C ILE A 132 23.42 -1.21 -8.62
N ALA A 133 23.84 0.05 -8.68
CA ALA A 133 23.03 1.16 -9.16
C ALA A 133 22.48 0.93 -10.58
N ARG A 134 23.33 0.46 -11.51
CA ARG A 134 22.90 0.12 -12.87
C ARG A 134 21.89 -1.02 -12.91
N ARG A 135 22.06 -2.04 -12.06
CA ARG A 135 21.18 -3.22 -12.01
C ARG A 135 19.84 -2.93 -11.34
N MET A 136 19.85 -2.02 -10.36
CA MET A 136 18.68 -1.58 -9.60
C MET A 136 17.95 -0.40 -10.26
N LYS A 137 18.51 0.18 -11.33
CA LYS A 137 18.05 1.45 -11.96
C LYS A 137 17.98 2.61 -10.96
N SER A 138 18.90 2.64 -9.99
CA SER A 138 19.01 3.67 -8.96
C SER A 138 20.26 4.52 -9.18
N GLY A 139 20.36 5.67 -8.49
CA GLY A 139 21.55 6.51 -8.53
C GLY A 139 22.74 5.86 -7.82
N LYS A 140 23.96 6.05 -8.34
CA LYS A 140 25.20 5.60 -7.66
C LYS A 140 25.29 6.16 -6.24
N THR A 141 24.95 7.44 -6.07
CA THR A 141 24.92 8.12 -4.78
C THR A 141 23.89 7.53 -3.82
N GLU A 142 22.73 7.10 -4.33
CA GLU A 142 21.66 6.51 -3.52
C GLU A 142 22.08 5.15 -2.96
N ILE A 143 22.73 4.32 -3.77
CA ILE A 143 23.26 3.01 -3.33
C ILE A 143 24.42 3.19 -2.34
N GLU A 144 25.33 4.13 -2.58
CA GLU A 144 26.43 4.43 -1.65
C GLU A 144 25.90 4.93 -0.30
N LEU A 145 24.88 5.79 -0.34
CA LEU A 145 24.25 6.32 0.86
C LEU A 145 23.51 5.22 1.62
N PHE A 146 22.79 4.34 0.92
CA PHE A 146 22.12 3.17 1.48
C PHE A 146 23.09 2.23 2.21
N LEU A 147 24.24 1.91 1.59
CA LEU A 147 25.26 1.05 2.21
C LEU A 147 25.90 1.70 3.44
N LYS A 148 26.12 3.03 3.41
CA LYS A 148 26.64 3.80 4.54
C LYS A 148 25.68 3.80 5.74
N PHE A 149 24.38 4.00 5.50
CA PHE A 149 23.37 3.98 6.57
C PHE A 149 23.21 2.59 7.22
N ARG A 150 23.45 1.51 6.46
CA ARG A 150 23.44 0.13 6.98
C ARG A 150 24.77 -0.30 7.64
N GLY A 151 25.76 0.57 7.75
CA GLY A 151 27.04 0.26 8.40
C GLY A 151 27.95 -0.68 7.60
N LYS A 152 27.63 -0.98 6.34
CA LYS A 152 28.51 -1.73 5.44
C LYS A 152 29.45 -0.72 4.79
N ALA A 153 30.67 -0.60 5.34
CA ALA A 153 31.69 0.29 4.81
C ALA A 153 31.95 -0.03 3.32
N VAL A 154 31.72 0.97 2.46
CA VAL A 154 32.00 0.90 1.02
C VAL A 154 33.49 0.66 0.87
N LYS A 155 33.86 -0.49 0.31
CA LYS A 155 35.26 -0.81 0.02
C LYS A 155 35.61 -0.12 -1.29
N ASP A 156 36.24 1.05 -1.19
CA ASP A 156 36.74 1.77 -2.36
C ASP A 156 37.81 0.93 -3.08
N SER A 157 37.55 0.55 -4.33
CA SER A 157 38.54 0.07 -5.29
C SER A 157 38.11 0.48 -6.70
#